data_AF-A0A4Y9QP45-F1
#
_entry.id   AF-A0A4Y9QP45-F1
#
_cell.length_a   1.000
_cell.length_b   1.000
_cell.length_c   1.000
_cell.angle_alpha   90.00
_cell.angle_beta   90.00
_cell.angle_gamma   90.00
#
_symmetry.space_group_name_H-M   'P 1'
#
loop_
_entity.id
_entity.type
_entity.pdbx_description
1 polymer ?
#
loop_
_entity_poly.entity_id
_entity_poly.type
_entity_poly.pdbx_seq_one_letter_code
_entity_poly.pdbx_strand_id
1 'polypeptide(L)'
;MVKIFKGLLFAVFSLLILFPKLSLGQEVLAESVSYSIPKTIYFTGEKIWIQAQVLQGNSPTSSHVLYAELLNRENQSVHLAKLLLEKGEVFHFLEIPDDIPSDNYLLRVYTRISPILDLENGLQQQFVTVFNPSIPPQVRTELASVFETEVETNSSLNLSKQSLFPGERLTVSWGSLSNVSEVIVRVKNPYLNMDWLISSSEIYDGKIEGNLLPELFGHIVAAQVDPRTVDTTKVYFLSVHGRESALYTDRPDSEGNLYFDIGGLKHWDFMIAQADQNGSLLDFEFRSPAIQTNFKQGFEFPELVISTKDQPYLQELLISRGVQTFFIEKYSQEPVPVVTGFVADRTFMLDDYTRFESVETVIKEYVPMISVRTRKGLKEFRSINENGGVFSGNPLMLVDGMPVFDSDQLASFNPKNFEKLEVLSRLFYLNDREFEGVMSFSSYQSNVGGFPLPSNAFFTQTPGIQIPVELLQPITAIPEDAGDYRSILFWSADKMSEMPKTNSFTVTIPNLFVPFEVEVISKSPQGEEVRNKASFWVKKD
;
A
#
# COMPACT_ATOMS: atom_id res chain seq x y z
N MET A 1 18.08 28.92 -67.43
CA MET A 1 17.92 29.40 -66.03
C MET A 1 16.99 28.49 -65.19
N VAL A 2 17.02 27.16 -65.38
CA VAL A 2 16.14 26.20 -64.68
C VAL A 2 16.91 25.01 -64.08
N LYS A 3 18.22 24.86 -64.36
CA LYS A 3 19.06 23.79 -63.80
C LYS A 3 19.78 24.14 -62.48
N ILE A 4 19.81 25.41 -62.08
CA ILE A 4 20.50 25.85 -60.84
C ILE A 4 19.56 25.76 -59.62
N PHE A 5 18.23 25.77 -59.81
CA PHE A 5 17.27 25.74 -58.71
C PHE A 5 16.99 24.34 -58.13
N LYS A 6 17.33 23.26 -58.84
CA LYS A 6 17.16 21.89 -58.33
C LYS A 6 18.29 21.42 -57.39
N GLY A 7 19.48 22.01 -57.48
CA GLY A 7 20.60 21.70 -56.58
C GLY A 7 20.46 22.34 -55.20
N LEU A 8 19.88 23.55 -55.13
CA LEU A 8 19.72 24.27 -53.86
C LEU A 8 18.58 23.69 -53.01
N LEU A 9 17.50 23.19 -53.63
CA LEU A 9 16.37 22.58 -52.91
C LEU A 9 16.74 21.22 -52.30
N PHE A 10 17.64 20.46 -52.93
CA PHE A 10 18.10 19.16 -52.41
C PHE A 10 19.11 19.32 -51.28
N ALA A 11 19.94 20.37 -51.30
CA ALA A 11 20.88 20.68 -50.22
C ALA A 11 20.18 21.14 -48.93
N VAL A 12 19.06 21.87 -49.04
CA VAL A 12 18.25 22.28 -47.88
C VAL A 12 17.44 21.11 -47.31
N PHE A 13 16.98 20.17 -48.15
CA PHE A 13 16.30 18.96 -47.68
C PHE A 13 17.25 17.92 -47.06
N SER A 14 18.51 17.83 -47.52
CA SER A 14 19.52 16.97 -46.90
C SER A 14 20.08 17.54 -45.59
N LEU A 15 20.03 18.87 -45.38
CA LEU A 15 20.46 19.49 -44.13
C LEU A 15 19.43 19.33 -42.99
N LEU A 16 18.16 19.07 -43.32
CA LEU A 16 17.09 18.80 -42.35
C LEU A 16 17.07 17.34 -41.84
N ILE A 17 17.81 16.42 -42.46
CA ILE A 17 17.92 15.00 -42.06
C ILE A 17 19.16 14.77 -41.17
N LEU A 18 19.97 15.80 -40.94
CA LEU A 18 21.18 15.76 -40.11
C LEU A 18 21.04 16.50 -38.77
N PHE A 19 19.84 16.94 -38.38
CA PHE A 19 19.61 17.28 -36.98
C PHE A 19 19.61 15.96 -36.20
N PRO A 20 20.53 15.76 -35.23
CA PRO A 20 20.33 14.70 -34.27
C PRO A 20 18.94 14.92 -33.70
N LYS A 21 18.12 13.87 -33.67
CA LYS A 21 16.95 13.85 -32.79
C LYS A 21 17.50 14.05 -31.39
N LEU A 22 17.62 15.29 -30.93
CA LEU A 22 17.58 15.56 -29.51
C LEU A 22 16.17 15.14 -29.12
N SER A 23 16.04 13.87 -28.76
CA SER A 23 15.09 13.48 -27.74
C SER A 23 15.49 14.33 -26.54
N LEU A 24 14.78 15.44 -26.35
CA LEU A 24 14.56 15.96 -25.01
C LEU A 24 13.77 14.86 -24.31
N GLY A 25 14.48 13.83 -23.83
CA GLY A 25 13.96 12.96 -22.81
C GLY A 25 13.67 13.89 -21.64
N GLN A 26 12.40 14.06 -21.31
CA GLN A 26 12.03 14.71 -20.06
C GLN A 26 12.65 13.84 -18.96
N GLU A 27 13.74 14.32 -18.33
CA GLU A 27 14.30 13.63 -17.18
C GLU A 27 13.18 13.50 -16.15
N VAL A 28 12.82 12.27 -15.81
CA VAL A 28 11.88 12.01 -14.73
C VAL A 28 12.56 12.48 -13.45
N LEU A 29 12.02 13.53 -12.85
CA LEU A 29 12.55 14.08 -11.61
C LEU A 29 12.47 13.00 -10.52
N ALA A 30 13.58 12.80 -9.81
CA ALA A 30 13.64 11.88 -8.70
C ALA A 30 12.64 12.26 -7.60
N GLU A 31 12.10 11.25 -6.95
CA GLU A 31 11.23 11.39 -5.79
C GLU A 31 12.06 11.24 -4.52
N SER A 32 11.98 12.21 -3.62
CA SER A 32 12.53 12.12 -2.28
C SER A 32 11.43 11.76 -1.30
N VAL A 33 11.68 10.74 -0.51
CA VAL A 33 10.79 10.25 0.54
C VAL A 33 11.34 10.71 1.89
N SER A 34 10.45 11.07 2.80
CA SER A 34 10.76 11.31 4.21
C SER A 34 9.62 10.77 5.05
N TYR A 35 9.94 10.21 6.22
CA TYR A 35 8.92 9.74 7.14
C TYR A 35 9.39 9.82 8.59
N SER A 36 8.44 9.76 9.50
CA SER A 36 8.65 9.62 10.93
C SER A 36 7.71 8.58 11.53
N ILE A 37 8.19 7.90 12.57
CA ILE A 37 7.44 6.99 13.42
C ILE A 37 7.65 7.34 14.91
N PRO A 38 6.65 7.14 15.77
CA PRO A 38 6.71 7.61 17.15
C PRO A 38 7.53 6.72 18.10
N LYS A 39 7.76 5.45 17.76
CA LYS A 39 8.58 4.52 18.55
C LYS A 39 9.24 3.46 17.65
N THR A 40 10.15 2.67 18.21
CA THR A 40 10.90 1.64 17.46
C THR A 40 10.80 0.25 18.07
N ILE A 41 9.94 0.05 19.07
CA ILE A 41 9.71 -1.24 19.73
C ILE A 41 8.22 -1.53 19.81
N TYR A 42 7.85 -2.71 19.34
CA TYR A 42 6.47 -3.11 19.12
C TYR A 42 6.24 -4.58 19.47
N PHE A 43 5.00 -4.95 19.68
CA PHE A 43 4.49 -6.31 19.62
C PHE A 43 3.70 -6.54 18.33
N THR A 44 3.50 -7.80 17.95
CA THR A 44 2.56 -8.11 16.87
C THR A 44 1.15 -7.61 17.18
N GLY A 45 0.40 -7.26 16.15
CA GLY A 45 -0.91 -6.60 16.24
C GLY A 45 -0.85 -5.12 16.70
N GLU A 46 0.32 -4.58 17.07
CA GLU A 46 0.45 -3.13 17.22
C GLU A 46 0.55 -2.43 15.86
N LYS A 47 0.28 -1.13 15.88
CA LYS A 47 0.35 -0.25 14.72
C LYS A 47 1.63 0.57 14.75
N ILE A 48 2.42 0.48 13.69
CA ILE A 48 3.52 1.41 13.42
C ILE A 48 2.90 2.62 12.73
N TRP A 49 2.55 3.66 13.49
CA TRP A 49 2.13 4.94 12.95
C TRP A 49 3.25 5.58 12.12
N ILE A 50 2.89 6.08 10.94
CA ILE A 50 3.79 6.66 9.93
C ILE A 50 3.19 7.99 9.48
N GLN A 51 3.95 9.06 9.68
CA GLN A 51 3.77 10.31 8.95
C GLN A 51 4.82 10.32 7.86
N ALA A 52 4.41 10.50 6.59
CA ALA A 52 5.34 10.53 5.47
C ALA A 52 5.00 11.63 4.47
N GLN A 53 6.04 12.11 3.80
CA GLN A 53 5.96 13.05 2.69
C GLN A 53 6.87 12.59 1.56
N VAL A 54 6.37 12.69 0.33
CA VAL A 54 7.09 12.40 -0.91
C VAL A 54 7.04 13.62 -1.82
N LEU A 55 8.22 14.12 -2.18
CA LEU A 55 8.38 15.28 -3.06
C LEU A 55 9.06 14.86 -4.36
N GLN A 56 8.65 15.46 -5.46
CA GLN A 56 9.35 15.44 -6.73
C GLN A 56 9.97 16.83 -6.95
N GLY A 57 11.29 16.93 -6.71
CA GLY A 57 11.94 18.22 -6.55
C GLY A 57 11.38 19.00 -5.35
N ASN A 58 10.75 20.16 -5.59
CA ASN A 58 10.14 20.99 -4.54
C ASN A 58 8.60 20.93 -4.55
N SER A 59 8.01 20.03 -5.33
CA SER A 59 6.56 19.86 -5.43
C SER A 59 6.14 18.49 -4.90
N PRO A 60 4.89 18.31 -4.45
CA PRO A 60 4.35 16.99 -4.18
C PRO A 60 4.57 16.02 -5.34
N THR A 61 4.85 14.75 -5.02
CA THR A 61 4.87 13.70 -6.04
C THR A 61 3.51 13.54 -6.74
N SER A 62 3.54 12.99 -7.97
CA SER A 62 2.38 12.49 -8.70
C SER A 62 2.03 11.02 -8.38
N SER A 63 2.90 10.29 -7.68
CA SER A 63 2.64 8.95 -7.17
C SER A 63 1.55 8.98 -6.08
N HIS A 64 0.54 8.11 -6.20
CA HIS A 64 -0.59 8.05 -5.27
C HIS A 64 -0.46 6.95 -4.22
N VAL A 65 0.56 6.09 -4.32
CA VAL A 65 0.76 4.97 -3.40
C VAL A 65 2.14 5.05 -2.78
N LEU A 66 2.17 5.03 -1.44
CA LEU A 66 3.36 4.81 -0.63
C LEU A 66 3.34 3.39 -0.09
N TYR A 67 4.47 2.71 -0.18
CA TYR A 67 4.68 1.40 0.42
C TYR A 67 5.37 1.56 1.76
N ALA A 68 4.84 0.89 2.77
CA ALA A 68 5.53 0.66 4.04
C ALA A 68 5.75 -0.85 4.18
N GLU A 69 6.99 -1.26 4.40
CA GLU A 69 7.40 -2.66 4.31
C GLU A 69 8.21 -3.08 5.52
N LEU A 70 7.98 -4.29 6.02
CA LEU A 70 8.88 -4.97 6.95
C LEU A 70 9.72 -5.99 6.19
N LEU A 71 11.04 -5.79 6.22
CA LEU A 71 12.04 -6.69 5.65
C LEU A 71 12.77 -7.44 6.78
N ASN A 72 12.89 -8.76 6.67
CA ASN A 72 13.62 -9.58 7.64
C ASN A 72 15.13 -9.67 7.32
N ARG A 73 15.88 -10.35 8.20
CA ARG A 73 17.33 -10.56 8.06
C ARG A 73 17.70 -11.41 6.83
N GLU A 74 16.79 -12.23 6.34
CA GLU A 74 16.93 -13.03 5.11
C GLU A 74 16.68 -12.19 3.84
N ASN A 75 16.50 -10.88 3.95
CA ASN A 75 16.19 -9.96 2.85
C ASN A 75 14.86 -10.30 2.16
N GLN A 76 13.88 -10.76 2.94
CA GLN A 76 12.54 -11.11 2.48
C GLN A 76 11.51 -10.12 3.01
N SER A 77 10.66 -9.62 2.11
CA SER A 77 9.49 -8.84 2.45
C SER A 77 8.51 -9.73 3.22
N VAL A 78 8.37 -9.51 4.52
CA VAL A 78 7.44 -10.30 5.36
C VAL A 78 6.08 -9.63 5.51
N HIS A 79 6.01 -8.32 5.31
CA HIS A 79 4.76 -7.58 5.32
C HIS A 79 4.89 -6.30 4.50
N LEU A 80 3.83 -5.95 3.76
CA LEU A 80 3.80 -4.77 2.90
C LEU A 80 2.42 -4.10 2.95
N ALA A 81 2.38 -2.88 3.47
CA ALA A 81 1.21 -2.02 3.47
C ALA A 81 1.26 -1.04 2.29
N LYS A 82 0.10 -0.79 1.67
CA LYS A 82 -0.10 0.22 0.63
C LYS A 82 -0.89 1.38 1.23
N LEU A 83 -0.32 2.57 1.24
CA LEU A 83 -0.88 3.76 1.87
C LEU A 83 -1.19 4.80 0.79
N LEU A 84 -2.37 5.43 0.85
CA LEU A 84 -2.79 6.45 -0.10
C LEU A 84 -2.05 7.76 0.17
N LEU A 85 -1.35 8.30 -0.82
CA LEU A 85 -0.77 9.64 -0.79
C LEU A 85 -1.80 10.67 -1.24
N GLU A 86 -1.98 11.72 -0.44
CA GLU A 86 -2.78 12.89 -0.80
C GLU A 86 -1.87 14.10 -0.87
N LYS A 87 -1.69 14.67 -2.08
CA LYS A 87 -0.74 15.77 -2.32
C LYS A 87 0.65 15.45 -1.80
N GLY A 88 1.12 14.22 -2.03
CA GLY A 88 2.43 13.74 -1.62
C GLY A 88 2.58 13.53 -0.12
N GLU A 89 1.51 13.58 0.68
CA GLU A 89 1.57 13.35 2.12
C GLU A 89 0.66 12.20 2.53
N VAL A 90 1.03 11.52 3.62
CA VAL A 90 0.19 10.51 4.24
C VAL A 90 0.43 10.46 5.75
N PHE A 91 -0.63 10.24 6.50
CA PHE A 91 -0.59 9.91 7.92
C PHE A 91 -1.43 8.64 8.11
N HIS A 92 -0.76 7.52 8.38
CA HIS A 92 -1.40 6.21 8.48
C HIS A 92 -0.55 5.27 9.33
N PHE A 93 -0.77 3.96 9.27
CA PHE A 93 0.02 2.97 9.97
C PHE A 93 0.23 1.68 9.18
N LEU A 94 1.28 0.96 9.55
CA LEU A 94 1.47 -0.45 9.23
C LEU A 94 1.06 -1.28 10.43
N GLU A 95 0.05 -2.14 10.30
CA GLU A 95 -0.34 -3.09 11.34
C GLU A 95 0.57 -4.31 11.28
N ILE A 96 1.23 -4.62 12.38
CA ILE A 96 2.22 -5.71 12.42
C ILE A 96 1.46 -7.04 12.43
N PRO A 97 1.73 -7.96 11.49
CA PRO A 97 1.00 -9.22 11.42
C PRO A 97 1.33 -10.14 12.62
N ASP A 98 0.38 -10.97 13.03
CA ASP A 98 0.51 -11.87 14.19
C ASP A 98 1.31 -13.15 13.92
N ASP A 99 1.69 -13.41 12.66
CA ASP A 99 2.36 -14.63 12.21
C ASP A 99 3.87 -14.46 11.95
N ILE A 100 4.43 -13.25 12.08
CA ILE A 100 5.88 -13.03 11.95
C ILE A 100 6.63 -13.33 13.26
N PRO A 101 7.86 -13.87 13.21
CA PRO A 101 8.64 -14.17 14.41
C PRO A 101 9.05 -12.91 15.17
N SER A 102 9.41 -13.05 16.45
CA SER A 102 10.09 -11.98 17.17
C SER A 102 11.47 -11.75 16.55
N ASP A 103 11.72 -10.53 16.09
CA ASP A 103 13.04 -10.13 15.58
C ASP A 103 13.16 -8.60 15.48
N ASN A 104 14.34 -8.14 15.07
CA ASN A 104 14.45 -6.83 14.45
C ASN A 104 14.06 -6.92 12.97
N TYR A 105 13.40 -5.88 12.46
CA TYR A 105 12.98 -5.75 11.08
C TYR A 105 13.40 -4.40 10.54
N LEU A 106 13.72 -4.35 9.26
CA LEU A 106 13.97 -3.08 8.58
C LEU A 106 12.62 -2.57 8.05
N LEU A 107 12.13 -1.46 8.62
CA LEU A 107 10.97 -0.74 8.10
C LEU A 107 11.45 0.09 6.91
N ARG A 108 10.93 -0.19 5.72
CA ARG A 108 11.24 0.53 4.48
C ARG A 108 10.04 1.32 4.00
N VAL A 109 10.26 2.55 3.59
CA VAL A 109 9.21 3.46 3.11
C VAL A 109 9.63 4.06 1.77
N TYR A 110 8.81 3.84 0.74
CA TYR A 110 9.12 4.21 -0.64
C TYR A 110 7.87 4.27 -1.53
N THR A 111 7.96 4.92 -2.69
CA THR A 111 6.99 4.72 -3.79
C THR A 111 7.53 3.68 -4.76
N ARG A 112 6.70 3.13 -5.64
CA ARG A 112 7.14 2.13 -6.63
C ARG A 112 8.40 2.50 -7.43
N ILE A 113 8.57 3.79 -7.72
CA ILE A 113 9.66 4.28 -8.59
C ILE A 113 10.75 5.06 -7.85
N SER A 114 10.49 5.54 -6.63
CA SER A 114 11.45 6.39 -5.91
C SER A 114 12.82 5.73 -5.74
N PRO A 115 12.94 4.43 -5.35
CA PRO A 115 14.25 3.79 -5.18
C PRO A 115 14.98 3.50 -6.50
N ILE A 116 14.24 3.40 -7.62
CA ILE A 116 14.79 3.18 -8.96
C ILE A 116 15.43 4.48 -9.48
N LEU A 117 14.79 5.61 -9.22
CA LEU A 117 15.27 6.94 -9.62
C LEU A 117 16.42 7.42 -8.74
N ASP A 118 16.29 7.27 -7.43
CA ASP A 118 17.29 7.64 -6.44
C ASP A 118 17.16 6.72 -5.22
N LEU A 119 18.08 5.78 -5.08
CA LEU A 119 18.05 4.82 -3.97
C LEU A 119 18.24 5.51 -2.61
N GLU A 120 19.04 6.57 -2.53
CA GLU A 120 19.40 7.18 -1.26
C GLU A 120 18.25 8.03 -0.71
N ASN A 121 17.64 8.85 -1.55
CA ASN A 121 16.54 9.72 -1.13
C ASN A 121 15.17 9.07 -1.33
N GLY A 122 15.05 8.12 -2.24
CA GLY A 122 13.78 7.49 -2.59
C GLY A 122 13.43 6.25 -1.76
N LEU A 123 14.39 5.61 -1.10
CA LEU A 123 14.15 4.52 -0.13
C LEU A 123 14.64 4.96 1.24
N GLN A 124 13.70 5.35 2.10
CA GLN A 124 14.01 5.66 3.50
C GLN A 124 13.75 4.44 4.37
N GLN A 125 14.59 4.19 5.37
CA GLN A 125 14.44 3.02 6.22
C GLN A 125 15.10 3.16 7.59
N GLN A 126 14.58 2.43 8.57
CA GLN A 126 15.18 2.28 9.90
C GLN A 126 14.79 0.94 10.53
N PHE A 127 15.56 0.49 11.52
CA PHE A 127 15.21 -0.71 12.25
C PHE A 127 14.07 -0.48 13.25
N VAL A 128 13.23 -1.50 13.40
CA VAL A 128 12.23 -1.63 14.46
C VAL A 128 12.35 -3.01 15.10
N THR A 129 12.14 -3.10 16.40
CA THR A 129 12.08 -4.37 17.14
C THR A 129 10.64 -4.81 17.27
N VAL A 130 10.34 -6.05 16.88
CA VAL A 130 9.02 -6.65 16.98
C VAL A 130 9.08 -7.89 17.87
N PHE A 131 8.21 -7.94 18.86
CA PHE A 131 8.00 -9.11 19.72
C PHE A 131 6.71 -9.84 19.36
N ASN A 132 6.83 -11.12 19.06
CA ASN A 132 5.72 -12.06 18.97
C ASN A 132 5.77 -13.05 20.15
N PRO A 133 4.85 -12.96 21.13
CA PRO A 133 4.82 -13.88 22.26
C PRO A 133 4.65 -15.35 21.86
N SER A 134 4.05 -15.62 20.70
CA SER A 134 3.82 -16.97 20.17
C SER A 134 5.04 -17.54 19.44
N ILE A 135 5.94 -16.68 18.96
CA ILE A 135 7.13 -17.04 18.19
C ILE A 135 8.33 -16.24 18.76
N PRO A 136 8.85 -16.62 19.94
CA PRO A 136 9.85 -15.84 20.67
C PRO A 136 11.22 -15.82 19.97
N PRO A 137 12.08 -14.82 20.27
CA PRO A 137 13.42 -14.74 19.69
C PRO A 137 14.39 -15.68 20.43
N GLN A 138 15.66 -15.65 20.05
CA GLN A 138 16.70 -16.37 20.80
C GLN A 138 16.80 -15.84 22.24
N VAL A 139 16.86 -16.74 23.21
CA VAL A 139 17.05 -16.42 24.64
C VAL A 139 18.45 -16.83 25.09
N ARG A 140 19.23 -15.89 25.65
CA ARG A 140 20.57 -16.16 26.22
C ARG A 140 20.64 -15.74 27.68
N THR A 141 20.90 -16.69 28.57
CA THR A 141 20.86 -16.50 30.04
C THR A 141 21.99 -15.62 30.58
N GLU A 142 23.14 -15.60 29.90
CA GLU A 142 24.36 -14.91 30.35
C GLU A 142 24.44 -13.43 29.92
N LEU A 143 23.45 -12.92 29.17
CA LEU A 143 23.45 -11.51 28.77
C LEU A 143 23.26 -10.61 30.01
N ALA A 144 24.09 -9.57 30.09
CA ALA A 144 23.90 -8.48 31.04
C ALA A 144 22.52 -7.85 30.82
N SER A 145 21.94 -7.33 31.89
CA SER A 145 20.66 -6.64 31.79
C SER A 145 20.81 -5.45 30.85
N VAL A 146 19.90 -5.29 29.88
CA VAL A 146 19.91 -4.13 28.98
C VAL A 146 19.64 -2.79 29.73
N PHE A 147 19.34 -2.88 31.03
CA PHE A 147 19.14 -1.77 31.95
C PHE A 147 20.40 -1.32 32.72
N GLU A 148 21.53 -2.04 32.61
CA GLU A 148 22.77 -1.70 33.32
C GLU A 148 23.66 -0.69 32.57
N THR A 149 23.40 -0.47 31.28
CA THR A 149 24.17 0.51 30.48
C THR A 149 23.56 1.90 30.65
N GLU A 150 24.16 2.72 31.53
CA GLU A 150 23.96 4.17 31.52
C GLU A 150 24.23 4.68 30.10
N VAL A 151 23.21 5.28 29.47
CA VAL A 151 23.42 5.93 28.17
C VAL A 151 24.05 7.28 28.39
N GLU A 152 25.17 7.51 27.69
CA GLU A 152 25.91 8.76 27.66
C GLU A 152 24.98 9.94 27.36
N THR A 153 24.88 10.86 28.31
CA THR A 153 24.24 12.17 28.11
C THR A 153 25.17 13.09 27.32
N ASN A 154 25.42 12.79 26.05
CA ASN A 154 25.97 13.76 25.10
C ASN A 154 24.81 14.50 24.43
N SER A 155 24.14 15.37 25.18
CA SER A 155 22.96 16.05 24.68
C SER A 155 22.92 17.51 25.11
N SER A 156 22.50 18.38 24.18
CA SER A 156 22.14 19.77 24.49
C SER A 156 20.78 19.87 25.19
N LEU A 157 20.19 18.74 25.60
CA LEU A 157 18.87 18.65 26.21
C LEU A 157 18.99 18.74 27.73
N ASN A 158 18.09 19.54 28.32
CA ASN A 158 17.94 19.66 29.76
C ASN A 158 16.57 19.10 30.15
N LEU A 159 16.59 18.05 30.98
CA LEU A 159 15.42 17.42 31.58
C LEU A 159 15.24 17.94 33.01
N SER A 160 14.02 18.27 33.42
CA SER A 160 13.76 18.76 34.79
C SER A 160 14.09 17.73 35.88
N LYS A 161 13.98 16.43 35.57
CA LYS A 161 14.35 15.29 36.40
C LYS A 161 14.80 14.11 35.52
N GLN A 162 15.69 13.27 36.03
CA GLN A 162 16.09 12.00 35.38
C GLN A 162 15.32 10.78 35.91
N SER A 163 14.58 10.95 37.00
CA SER A 163 13.76 9.91 37.63
C SER A 163 12.46 10.53 38.09
N LEU A 164 11.34 9.98 37.64
CA LEU A 164 9.99 10.50 37.91
C LEU A 164 9.06 9.38 38.37
N PHE A 165 7.95 9.78 39.00
CA PHE A 165 6.86 8.90 39.39
C PHE A 165 5.62 9.14 38.50
N PRO A 166 4.70 8.17 38.36
CA PRO A 166 3.46 8.34 37.61
C PRO A 166 2.69 9.61 38.02
N GLY A 167 2.16 10.34 37.04
CA GLY A 167 1.42 11.59 37.25
C GLY A 167 2.30 12.83 37.47
N GLU A 168 3.61 12.69 37.70
CA GLU A 168 4.53 13.82 37.67
C GLU A 168 4.61 14.44 36.26
N ARG A 169 5.15 15.67 36.20
CA ARG A 169 5.39 16.39 34.95
C ARG A 169 6.88 16.50 34.68
N LEU A 170 7.29 16.05 33.50
CA LEU A 170 8.64 16.25 32.97
C LEU A 170 8.64 17.47 32.06
N THR A 171 9.51 18.44 32.35
CA THR A 171 9.79 19.54 31.43
C THR A 171 11.06 19.22 30.68
N VAL A 172 10.98 19.26 29.36
CA VAL A 172 12.09 19.08 28.42
C VAL A 172 12.43 20.44 27.84
N SER A 173 13.72 20.75 27.73
CA SER A 173 14.20 21.96 27.04
C SER A 173 15.48 21.68 26.25
N TRP A 174 15.67 22.38 25.12
CA TRP A 174 16.82 22.18 24.22
C TRP A 174 17.66 23.45 24.03
N GLY A 175 17.60 24.36 25.00
CA GLY A 175 18.47 25.53 25.05
C GLY A 175 18.42 26.36 23.77
N SER A 176 19.57 26.47 23.08
CA SER A 176 19.76 27.26 21.86
C SER A 176 19.74 26.45 20.56
N LEU A 177 19.27 25.20 20.56
CA LEU A 177 19.09 24.47 19.29
C LEU A 177 18.13 25.25 18.38
N SER A 178 18.58 25.55 17.17
CA SER A 178 17.80 26.19 16.11
C SER A 178 17.36 25.16 15.08
N ASN A 179 16.36 25.50 14.26
CA ASN A 179 15.85 24.63 13.19
C ASN A 179 15.43 23.24 13.66
N VAL A 180 14.80 23.15 14.83
CA VAL A 180 14.21 21.90 15.32
C VAL A 180 13.08 21.51 14.36
N SER A 181 13.21 20.33 13.76
CA SER A 181 12.23 19.78 12.83
C SER A 181 11.30 18.78 13.51
N GLU A 182 11.76 18.10 14.57
CA GLU A 182 10.95 17.10 15.25
C GLU A 182 11.32 16.92 16.73
N VAL A 183 10.32 16.60 17.55
CA VAL A 183 10.47 16.24 18.96
C VAL A 183 9.64 14.99 19.27
N ILE A 184 10.27 14.01 19.90
CA ILE A 184 9.66 12.72 20.25
C ILE A 184 9.98 12.41 21.71
N VAL A 185 8.98 11.91 22.44
CA VAL A 185 9.16 11.32 23.77
C VAL A 185 8.51 9.95 23.77
N ARG A 186 9.31 8.91 23.92
CA ARG A 186 8.90 7.52 23.74
C ARG A 186 9.58 6.59 24.73
N VAL A 187 9.04 5.39 24.89
CA VAL A 187 9.77 4.28 25.52
C VAL A 187 11.11 4.07 24.81
N LYS A 188 12.18 3.89 25.58
CA LYS A 188 13.51 3.60 25.03
C LYS A 188 13.54 2.16 24.50
N ASN A 189 14.03 1.96 23.27
CA ASN A 189 14.29 0.62 22.73
C ASN A 189 15.75 0.22 23.04
N PRO A 190 15.98 -0.78 23.90
CA PRO A 190 17.33 -1.17 24.28
C PRO A 190 17.92 -2.27 23.37
N TYR A 191 17.14 -2.84 22.46
CA TYR A 191 17.55 -3.94 21.57
C TYR A 191 18.10 -3.46 20.21
N LEU A 192 18.09 -2.15 19.98
CA LEU A 192 18.67 -1.51 18.81
C LEU A 192 19.68 -0.44 19.25
N ASN A 193 20.90 -0.55 18.72
CA ASN A 193 21.89 0.52 18.83
C ASN A 193 21.68 1.61 17.78
N MET A 194 20.97 1.29 16.69
CA MET A 194 20.64 2.19 15.58
C MET A 194 19.14 2.17 15.35
N ASP A 195 18.44 3.16 15.91
CA ASP A 195 16.99 3.31 15.83
C ASP A 195 16.56 4.53 15.00
N TRP A 196 17.49 5.10 14.23
CA TRP A 196 17.29 6.24 13.32
C TRP A 196 17.34 5.80 11.85
N LEU A 197 17.03 6.73 10.93
CA LEU A 197 17.09 6.50 9.49
C LEU A 197 18.51 6.12 9.02
N ILE A 198 18.62 4.99 8.33
CA ILE A 198 19.89 4.46 7.85
C ILE A 198 20.01 4.72 6.35
N SER A 199 21.16 5.25 5.94
CA SER A 199 21.48 5.49 4.54
C SER A 199 21.37 4.20 3.73
N SER A 200 20.71 4.25 2.58
CA SER A 200 20.65 3.09 1.67
C SER A 200 22.05 2.69 1.21
N SER A 201 22.96 3.66 1.05
CA SER A 201 24.36 3.42 0.72
C SER A 201 25.15 2.71 1.82
N GLU A 202 24.66 2.64 3.06
CA GLU A 202 25.28 1.85 4.14
C GLU A 202 24.82 0.38 4.11
N ILE A 203 23.60 0.11 3.63
CA ILE A 203 22.96 -1.21 3.70
C ILE A 203 23.03 -1.99 2.39
N TYR A 204 22.93 -1.32 1.23
CA TYR A 204 22.79 -2.00 -0.08
C TYR A 204 23.91 -1.68 -1.07
N ASP A 205 24.27 -2.67 -1.89
CA ASP A 205 25.17 -2.48 -3.03
C ASP A 205 24.39 -2.20 -4.32
N GLY A 206 24.97 -1.33 -5.16
CA GLY A 206 24.48 -1.10 -6.52
C GLY A 206 23.29 -0.14 -6.61
N LYS A 207 22.65 -0.16 -7.79
CA LYS A 207 21.41 0.58 -8.07
C LYS A 207 20.26 -0.42 -8.16
N ILE A 208 19.06 0.03 -7.85
CA ILE A 208 17.86 -0.77 -8.12
C ILE A 208 17.49 -0.60 -9.58
N GLU A 209 17.43 -1.72 -10.30
CA GLU A 209 16.93 -1.76 -11.68
C GLU A 209 15.43 -2.08 -11.68
N GLY A 210 14.69 -1.45 -12.58
CA GLY A 210 13.26 -1.70 -12.73
C GLY A 210 12.59 -0.75 -13.70
N ASN A 211 11.35 -1.08 -14.05
CA ASN A 211 10.54 -0.25 -14.93
C ASN A 211 9.99 0.96 -14.17
N LEU A 212 10.16 2.15 -14.74
CA LEU A 212 9.62 3.39 -14.20
C LEU A 212 8.11 3.48 -14.49
N LEU A 213 7.33 2.83 -13.65
CA LEU A 213 5.86 2.79 -13.72
C LEU A 213 5.27 3.53 -12.51
N PRO A 214 5.14 4.88 -12.58
CA PRO A 214 4.54 5.65 -11.51
C PRO A 214 3.07 5.26 -11.32
N GLU A 215 2.65 5.17 -10.07
CA GLU A 215 1.28 4.86 -9.67
C GLU A 215 0.43 6.14 -9.65
N LEU A 216 0.22 6.72 -10.84
CA LEU A 216 -0.38 8.04 -11.05
C LEU A 216 -1.87 8.13 -10.71
N PHE A 217 -2.57 7.00 -10.70
CA PHE A 217 -4.01 6.94 -10.39
C PHE A 217 -4.31 5.99 -9.23
N GLY A 218 -3.30 5.26 -8.74
CA GLY A 218 -3.41 4.25 -7.70
C GLY A 218 -2.57 3.02 -8.07
N HIS A 219 -2.87 1.88 -7.46
CA HIS A 219 -1.99 0.71 -7.52
C HIS A 219 -1.91 0.10 -8.93
N ILE A 220 -0.71 -0.37 -9.31
CA ILE A 220 -0.49 -1.17 -10.51
C ILE A 220 -0.16 -2.61 -10.10
N VAL A 221 -1.04 -3.53 -10.44
CA VAL A 221 -0.82 -4.97 -10.24
C VAL A 221 0.07 -5.47 -11.38
N ALA A 222 1.27 -5.93 -11.05
CA ALA A 222 2.15 -6.57 -12.02
C ALA A 222 1.95 -8.09 -12.02
N ALA A 223 2.04 -8.68 -13.20
CA ALA A 223 2.08 -10.12 -13.39
C ALA A 223 3.08 -10.46 -14.49
N GLN A 224 3.44 -11.74 -14.58
CA GLN A 224 4.23 -12.26 -15.67
C GLN A 224 3.66 -13.59 -16.17
N VAL A 225 3.74 -13.78 -17.48
CA VAL A 225 3.59 -15.07 -18.14
C VAL A 225 4.97 -15.60 -18.51
N ASP A 226 5.21 -16.91 -18.43
CA ASP A 226 6.50 -17.50 -18.83
C ASP A 226 6.95 -16.97 -20.21
N PRO A 227 8.11 -16.28 -20.28
CA PRO A 227 8.61 -15.69 -21.52
C PRO A 227 8.80 -16.71 -22.66
N ARG A 228 8.92 -18.00 -22.33
CA ARG A 228 9.12 -19.09 -23.30
C ARG A 228 7.82 -19.50 -24.01
N THR A 229 6.66 -19.18 -23.43
CA THR A 229 5.34 -19.57 -23.95
C THR A 229 4.45 -18.37 -24.27
N VAL A 230 5.02 -17.15 -24.21
CA VAL A 230 4.25 -15.90 -24.34
C VAL A 230 3.56 -15.77 -25.71
N ASP A 231 2.26 -15.49 -25.65
CA ASP A 231 1.45 -15.03 -26.79
C ASP A 231 1.02 -13.59 -26.50
N THR A 232 1.67 -12.64 -27.18
CA THR A 232 1.44 -11.20 -27.00
C THR A 232 0.08 -10.73 -27.53
N THR A 233 -0.69 -11.60 -28.19
CA THR A 233 -2.06 -11.32 -28.64
C THR A 233 -3.12 -11.73 -27.63
N LYS A 234 -2.75 -12.62 -26.69
CA LYS A 234 -3.66 -13.16 -25.67
C LYS A 234 -3.97 -12.11 -24.62
N VAL A 235 -5.26 -11.91 -24.36
CA VAL A 235 -5.74 -10.99 -23.33
C VAL A 235 -5.90 -11.72 -22.00
N TYR A 236 -5.44 -11.07 -20.95
CA TYR A 236 -5.65 -11.47 -19.57
C TYR A 236 -6.60 -10.48 -18.92
N PHE A 237 -7.51 -11.01 -18.12
CA PHE A 237 -8.51 -10.28 -17.35
C PHE A 237 -8.13 -10.36 -15.88
N LEU A 238 -8.27 -9.25 -15.18
CA LEU A 238 -8.12 -9.16 -13.73
C LEU A 238 -9.39 -8.52 -13.18
N SER A 239 -10.22 -9.28 -12.46
CA SER A 239 -11.29 -8.71 -11.66
C SER A 239 -10.81 -8.50 -10.23
N VAL A 240 -11.07 -7.31 -9.70
CA VAL A 240 -10.64 -6.87 -8.37
C VAL A 240 -11.89 -6.61 -7.55
N HIS A 241 -11.94 -7.15 -6.32
CA HIS A 241 -13.15 -7.21 -5.51
C HIS A 241 -12.92 -6.69 -4.09
N GLY A 242 -13.78 -5.78 -3.64
CA GLY A 242 -13.83 -5.24 -2.29
C GLY A 242 -15.23 -4.72 -1.97
N ARG A 243 -15.34 -3.46 -1.51
CA ARG A 243 -16.66 -2.79 -1.41
C ARG A 243 -17.39 -2.75 -2.74
N GLU A 244 -16.61 -2.60 -3.81
CA GLU A 244 -17.08 -2.65 -5.18
C GLU A 244 -16.18 -3.57 -6.00
N SER A 245 -16.57 -3.87 -7.24
CA SER A 245 -15.76 -4.69 -8.13
C SER A 245 -15.59 -4.07 -9.50
N ALA A 246 -14.42 -4.24 -10.10
CA ALA A 246 -14.13 -3.76 -11.44
C ALA A 246 -13.27 -4.76 -12.22
N LEU A 247 -13.36 -4.64 -13.54
CA LEU A 247 -12.62 -5.44 -14.50
C LEU A 247 -11.50 -4.61 -15.12
N TYR A 248 -10.31 -5.21 -15.15
CA TYR A 248 -9.14 -4.70 -15.83
C TYR A 248 -8.63 -5.74 -16.82
N THR A 249 -7.94 -5.28 -17.87
CA THR A 249 -7.37 -6.19 -18.86
C THR A 249 -6.02 -5.69 -19.34
N ASP A 250 -5.13 -6.62 -19.67
CA ASP A 250 -3.85 -6.30 -20.28
C ASP A 250 -3.36 -7.47 -21.16
N ARG A 251 -2.29 -7.22 -21.92
CA ARG A 251 -1.57 -8.22 -22.73
C ARG A 251 -0.11 -8.30 -22.35
N PRO A 252 0.48 -9.49 -22.38
CA PRO A 252 1.88 -9.62 -22.06
C PRO A 252 2.72 -8.95 -23.16
N ASP A 253 3.77 -8.24 -22.76
CA ASP A 253 4.82 -7.81 -23.67
C ASP A 253 5.66 -9.01 -24.17
N SER A 254 6.69 -8.77 -24.98
CA SER A 254 7.57 -9.83 -25.49
C SER A 254 8.36 -10.58 -24.42
N GLU A 255 8.43 -10.04 -23.20
CA GLU A 255 9.07 -10.65 -22.02
C GLU A 255 8.04 -11.26 -21.07
N GLY A 256 6.77 -11.30 -21.46
CA GLY A 256 5.69 -11.85 -20.66
C GLY A 256 5.13 -10.91 -19.59
N ASN A 257 5.61 -9.66 -19.46
CA ASN A 257 5.16 -8.78 -18.40
C ASN A 257 3.76 -8.22 -18.67
N LEU A 258 2.95 -8.15 -17.63
CA LEU A 258 1.59 -7.61 -17.60
C LEU A 258 1.49 -6.55 -16.48
N TYR A 259 0.76 -5.47 -16.72
CA TYR A 259 0.53 -4.38 -15.78
C TYR A 259 -0.94 -3.94 -15.83
N PHE A 260 -1.69 -4.33 -14.80
CA PHE A 260 -3.07 -3.87 -14.62
C PHE A 260 -3.05 -2.59 -13.79
N ASP A 261 -3.37 -1.46 -14.42
CA ASP A 261 -3.62 -0.20 -13.70
C ASP A 261 -5.01 -0.29 -13.06
N ILE A 262 -5.01 -0.50 -11.74
CA ILE A 262 -6.23 -0.65 -10.96
C ILE A 262 -6.55 0.60 -10.16
N GLY A 263 -5.98 1.76 -10.50
CA GLY A 263 -6.05 2.97 -9.69
C GLY A 263 -7.48 3.46 -9.38
N GLY A 264 -8.45 3.11 -10.23
CA GLY A 264 -9.87 3.37 -9.95
C GLY A 264 -10.42 2.65 -8.70
N LEU A 265 -9.81 1.55 -8.27
CA LEU A 265 -10.14 0.82 -7.06
C LEU A 265 -9.03 0.97 -6.02
N LYS A 266 -9.35 1.65 -4.92
CA LYS A 266 -8.42 1.82 -3.80
C LYS A 266 -8.47 0.65 -2.83
N HIS A 267 -9.67 0.19 -2.48
CA HIS A 267 -9.89 -0.79 -1.42
C HIS A 267 -10.42 -2.10 -2.02
N TRP A 268 -9.64 -3.17 -1.88
CA TRP A 268 -10.01 -4.50 -2.32
C TRP A 268 -9.51 -5.56 -1.35
N ASP A 269 -10.19 -6.70 -1.36
CA ASP A 269 -9.93 -7.85 -0.50
C ASP A 269 -9.24 -8.99 -1.29
N PHE A 270 -9.67 -9.21 -2.53
CA PHE A 270 -9.16 -10.28 -3.38
C PHE A 270 -9.20 -9.93 -4.87
N MET A 271 -8.48 -10.72 -5.65
CA MET A 271 -8.41 -10.59 -7.11
C MET A 271 -8.55 -11.94 -7.78
N ILE A 272 -9.12 -11.95 -8.98
CA ILE A 272 -9.26 -13.12 -9.83
C ILE A 272 -8.66 -12.79 -11.20
N ALA A 273 -7.64 -13.53 -11.61
CA ALA A 273 -7.10 -13.47 -12.96
C ALA A 273 -7.70 -14.58 -13.83
N GLN A 274 -8.01 -14.26 -15.08
CA GLN A 274 -8.50 -15.18 -16.10
C GLN A 274 -7.79 -14.92 -17.43
N ALA A 275 -7.44 -15.99 -18.15
CA ALA A 275 -7.13 -15.87 -19.56
C ALA A 275 -8.43 -15.85 -20.38
N ASP A 276 -8.40 -15.20 -21.54
CA ASP A 276 -9.50 -15.22 -22.50
C ASP A 276 -10.02 -16.64 -22.79
N GLN A 277 -11.34 -16.75 -22.95
CA GLN A 277 -12.07 -18.01 -23.18
C GLN A 277 -11.76 -19.10 -22.14
N ASN A 278 -11.44 -18.71 -20.90
CA ASN A 278 -10.98 -19.63 -19.86
C ASN A 278 -9.76 -20.48 -20.31
N GLY A 279 -8.81 -19.84 -21.00
CA GLY A 279 -7.53 -20.46 -21.35
C GLY A 279 -6.67 -20.81 -20.12
N SER A 280 -5.63 -21.62 -20.32
CA SER A 280 -4.69 -21.97 -19.25
C SER A 280 -3.99 -20.73 -18.66
N LEU A 281 -3.83 -20.75 -17.33
CA LEU A 281 -3.01 -19.83 -16.52
C LEU A 281 -1.84 -20.54 -15.82
N LEU A 282 -1.45 -21.74 -16.26
CA LEU A 282 -0.35 -22.49 -15.64
C LEU A 282 0.99 -21.74 -15.65
N ASP A 283 1.18 -20.85 -16.63
CA ASP A 283 2.40 -20.09 -16.84
C ASP A 283 2.29 -18.65 -16.27
N PHE A 284 1.21 -18.32 -15.56
CA PHE A 284 0.93 -16.97 -15.04
C PHE A 284 1.26 -16.86 -13.55
N GLU A 285 1.92 -15.78 -13.16
CA GLU A 285 2.19 -15.43 -11.76
C GLU A 285 2.00 -13.93 -11.50
N PHE A 286 1.51 -13.59 -10.31
CA PHE A 286 1.56 -12.21 -9.82
C PHE A 286 2.97 -11.86 -9.35
N ARG A 287 3.41 -10.64 -9.64
CA ARG A 287 4.68 -10.12 -9.15
C ARG A 287 4.44 -9.24 -7.93
N SER A 288 5.21 -9.49 -6.87
CA SER A 288 5.20 -8.64 -5.69
C SER A 288 5.63 -7.22 -6.05
N PRO A 289 4.95 -6.17 -5.54
CA PRO A 289 5.41 -4.80 -5.66
C PRO A 289 6.55 -4.45 -4.68
N ALA A 290 6.97 -5.39 -3.83
CA ALA A 290 8.11 -5.22 -2.94
C ALA A 290 9.41 -5.01 -3.73
N ILE A 291 10.16 -3.97 -3.39
CA ILE A 291 11.45 -3.69 -4.02
C ILE A 291 12.47 -4.76 -3.64
N GLN A 292 13.23 -5.20 -4.64
CA GLN A 292 14.30 -6.18 -4.48
C GLN A 292 15.62 -5.42 -4.31
N THR A 293 16.31 -5.69 -3.21
CA THR A 293 17.61 -5.12 -2.89
C THR A 293 18.59 -6.25 -2.57
N ASN A 294 19.88 -5.95 -2.47
CA ASN A 294 20.89 -6.89 -1.99
C ASN A 294 21.70 -6.22 -0.89
N PHE A 295 21.78 -6.87 0.28
CA PHE A 295 22.64 -6.37 1.36
C PHE A 295 24.10 -6.35 0.92
N LYS A 296 24.83 -5.33 1.38
CA LYS A 296 26.27 -5.24 1.15
C LYS A 296 27.00 -6.43 1.78
N GLN A 297 28.09 -6.82 1.15
CA GLN A 297 28.99 -7.79 1.77
C GLN A 297 29.52 -7.25 3.11
N GLY A 298 29.30 -8.00 4.20
CA GLY A 298 29.73 -7.62 5.54
C GLY A 298 28.76 -6.70 6.29
N PHE A 299 27.60 -6.37 5.70
CA PHE A 299 26.52 -5.76 6.45
C PHE A 299 25.99 -6.76 7.49
N GLU A 300 26.00 -6.35 8.75
CA GLU A 300 25.48 -7.15 9.86
C GLU A 300 24.07 -6.69 10.21
N PHE A 301 23.09 -7.53 9.90
CA PHE A 301 21.71 -7.29 10.31
C PHE A 301 21.60 -7.53 11.84
N PRO A 302 21.10 -6.57 12.63
CA PRO A 302 21.07 -6.69 14.08
C PRO A 302 20.09 -7.78 14.53
N GLU A 303 20.60 -8.85 15.13
CA GLU A 303 19.74 -9.94 15.64
C GLU A 303 19.05 -9.54 16.94
N LEU A 304 17.77 -9.91 17.08
CA LEU A 304 17.09 -9.82 18.38
C LEU A 304 17.47 -10.99 19.28
N VAL A 305 18.08 -10.68 20.41
CA VAL A 305 18.39 -11.64 21.48
C VAL A 305 17.93 -11.06 22.80
N ILE A 306 17.24 -11.88 23.60
CA ILE A 306 16.75 -11.49 24.93
C ILE A 306 17.35 -12.34 26.04
N SER A 307 17.28 -11.80 27.26
CA SER A 307 17.62 -12.47 28.51
C SER A 307 16.36 -12.70 29.36
N THR A 308 16.41 -13.67 30.28
CA THR A 308 15.36 -13.81 31.30
C THR A 308 15.26 -12.57 32.20
N LYS A 309 16.32 -11.75 32.26
CA LYS A 309 16.33 -10.47 32.99
C LYS A 309 15.45 -9.39 32.35
N ASP A 310 15.07 -9.56 31.09
CA ASP A 310 14.28 -8.57 30.34
C ASP A 310 12.78 -8.68 30.63
N GLN A 311 12.37 -9.75 31.30
CA GLN A 311 10.97 -10.06 31.61
C GLN A 311 10.20 -8.88 32.23
N PRO A 312 10.71 -8.14 33.24
CA PRO A 312 9.95 -7.03 33.83
C PRO A 312 9.62 -5.93 32.83
N TYR A 313 10.56 -5.59 31.94
CA TYR A 313 10.35 -4.57 30.92
C TYR A 313 9.39 -5.04 29.83
N LEU A 314 9.56 -6.27 29.34
CA LEU A 314 8.66 -6.81 28.32
C LEU A 314 7.22 -6.96 28.84
N GLN A 315 7.04 -7.24 30.14
CA GLN A 315 5.71 -7.24 30.78
C GLN A 315 5.06 -5.86 30.78
N GLU A 316 5.80 -4.80 31.11
CA GLU A 316 5.31 -3.42 31.04
C GLU A 316 4.90 -3.05 29.60
N LEU A 317 5.74 -3.39 28.61
CA LEU A 317 5.39 -3.13 27.21
C LEU A 317 4.16 -3.89 26.74
N LEU A 318 3.96 -5.13 27.21
CA LEU A 318 2.77 -5.91 26.89
C LEU A 318 1.50 -5.28 27.49
N ILE A 319 1.59 -4.64 28.65
CA ILE A 319 0.49 -3.83 29.22
C ILE A 319 0.22 -2.61 28.32
N SER A 320 1.28 -1.92 27.89
CA SER A 320 1.18 -0.74 27.02
C SER A 320 0.51 -1.06 25.67
N ARG A 321 0.83 -2.21 25.06
CA ARG A 321 0.16 -2.73 23.86
C ARG A 321 -1.37 -2.73 24.02
N GLY A 322 -1.87 -3.19 25.17
CA GLY A 322 -3.31 -3.25 25.46
C GLY A 322 -3.97 -1.88 25.54
N VAL A 323 -3.21 -0.80 25.77
CA VAL A 323 -3.75 0.57 25.74
C VAL A 323 -3.88 1.10 24.32
N GLN A 324 -3.01 0.68 23.39
CA GLN A 324 -3.08 1.16 22.00
C GLN A 324 -4.39 0.76 21.29
N THR A 325 -5.04 -0.33 21.71
CA THR A 325 -6.33 -0.75 21.14
C THR A 325 -7.49 0.19 21.48
N PHE A 326 -7.31 1.14 22.41
CA PHE A 326 -8.34 2.13 22.78
C PHE A 326 -8.30 3.40 21.92
N PHE A 327 -7.31 3.58 21.05
CA PHE A 327 -7.32 4.69 20.09
C PHE A 327 -8.37 4.41 19.01
N ILE A 328 -9.46 5.19 19.06
CA ILE A 328 -10.57 5.05 18.12
C ILE A 328 -10.22 5.80 16.84
N GLU A 329 -10.06 5.02 15.79
CA GLU A 329 -9.88 5.50 14.43
C GLU A 329 -11.20 5.43 13.69
N LYS A 330 -11.48 6.46 12.89
CA LYS A 330 -12.59 6.42 11.95
C LYS A 330 -12.05 6.22 10.55
N TYR A 331 -12.48 5.16 9.90
CA TYR A 331 -12.21 4.95 8.49
C TYR A 331 -13.05 5.92 7.66
N SER A 332 -12.38 6.63 6.74
CA SER A 332 -13.06 7.53 5.81
C SER A 332 -14.16 6.81 5.02
N GLN A 333 -15.29 7.48 4.84
CA GLN A 333 -16.38 7.02 3.98
C GLN A 333 -16.16 7.66 2.61
N GLU A 334 -15.27 7.10 1.79
CA GLU A 334 -15.17 7.54 0.39
C GLU A 334 -16.33 6.92 -0.41
N PRO A 335 -17.26 7.72 -0.96
CA PRO A 335 -18.11 7.26 -2.03
C PRO A 335 -17.25 7.20 -3.29
N VAL A 336 -16.73 6.03 -3.60
CA VAL A 336 -16.03 5.84 -4.87
C VAL A 336 -17.10 5.38 -5.87
N PRO A 337 -17.36 6.09 -6.96
CA PRO A 337 -18.11 5.50 -8.06
C PRO A 337 -17.17 4.54 -8.81
N VAL A 338 -17.49 3.24 -8.89
CA VAL A 338 -16.84 2.37 -9.87
C VAL A 338 -17.10 2.93 -11.26
N VAL A 339 -16.05 3.39 -11.94
CA VAL A 339 -16.10 3.54 -13.39
C VAL A 339 -15.88 2.15 -13.97
N THR A 340 -16.95 1.41 -14.24
CA THR A 340 -16.92 0.07 -14.87
C THR A 340 -16.42 0.10 -16.32
N GLY A 341 -15.88 1.24 -16.78
CA GLY A 341 -15.45 1.50 -18.15
C GLY A 341 -16.62 1.71 -19.13
N PHE A 342 -17.88 1.56 -18.70
CA PHE A 342 -19.05 1.78 -19.56
C PHE A 342 -20.20 2.47 -18.83
N VAL A 343 -21.11 3.06 -19.60
CA VAL A 343 -22.38 3.61 -19.12
C VAL A 343 -23.48 2.73 -19.68
N ALA A 344 -24.24 2.08 -18.81
CA ALA A 344 -25.34 1.22 -19.20
C ALA A 344 -26.44 2.00 -19.92
N ASP A 345 -27.05 1.39 -20.94
CA ASP A 345 -28.24 1.96 -21.59
C ASP A 345 -29.47 1.75 -20.70
N ARG A 346 -29.51 0.64 -19.94
CA ARG A 346 -30.52 0.35 -18.92
C ARG A 346 -29.95 -0.40 -17.72
N THR A 347 -30.49 -0.07 -16.55
CA THR A 347 -30.25 -0.79 -15.29
C THR A 347 -31.56 -1.41 -14.82
N PHE A 348 -31.54 -2.69 -14.48
CA PHE A 348 -32.65 -3.44 -13.93
C PHE A 348 -32.31 -3.79 -12.48
N MET A 349 -32.99 -3.14 -11.52
CA MET A 349 -32.90 -3.55 -10.11
C MET A 349 -33.70 -4.83 -9.94
N LEU A 350 -33.03 -5.93 -9.62
CA LEU A 350 -33.67 -7.25 -9.63
C LEU A 350 -34.65 -7.43 -8.46
N ASP A 351 -34.57 -6.58 -7.43
CA ASP A 351 -35.54 -6.52 -6.33
C ASP A 351 -36.90 -5.93 -6.73
N ASP A 352 -36.98 -5.20 -7.86
CA ASP A 352 -38.24 -4.65 -8.35
C ASP A 352 -39.12 -5.72 -9.02
N TYR A 353 -38.61 -6.93 -9.21
CA TYR A 353 -39.26 -8.01 -9.95
C TYR A 353 -39.45 -9.28 -9.10
N THR A 354 -40.30 -10.18 -9.57
CA THR A 354 -40.43 -11.50 -8.92
C THR A 354 -39.15 -12.30 -9.16
N ARG A 355 -38.55 -12.81 -8.07
CA ARG A 355 -37.35 -13.63 -8.17
C ARG A 355 -37.65 -14.98 -8.82
N PHE A 356 -36.87 -15.32 -9.85
CA PHE A 356 -36.92 -16.61 -10.51
C PHE A 356 -35.70 -17.46 -10.15
N GLU A 357 -35.81 -18.77 -10.38
CA GLU A 357 -34.76 -19.76 -10.08
C GLU A 357 -33.58 -19.72 -11.06
N SER A 358 -33.70 -19.02 -12.20
CA SER A 358 -32.62 -18.94 -13.20
C SER A 358 -32.50 -17.57 -13.85
N VAL A 359 -31.26 -17.20 -14.20
CA VAL A 359 -30.95 -16.01 -15.01
C VAL A 359 -31.70 -16.05 -16.33
N GLU A 360 -31.77 -17.20 -17.01
CA GLU A 360 -32.53 -17.35 -18.27
C GLU A 360 -33.97 -16.85 -18.12
N THR A 361 -34.63 -17.20 -17.03
CA THR A 361 -36.03 -16.80 -16.80
C THR A 361 -36.13 -15.32 -16.53
N VAL A 362 -35.24 -14.76 -15.69
CA VAL A 362 -35.18 -13.31 -15.43
C VAL A 362 -35.01 -12.52 -16.73
N ILE A 363 -34.07 -12.94 -17.59
CA ILE A 363 -33.80 -12.24 -18.86
C ILE A 363 -35.03 -12.28 -19.78
N LYS A 364 -35.66 -13.45 -19.94
CA LYS A 364 -36.82 -13.61 -20.82
C LYS A 364 -38.04 -12.80 -20.39
N GLU A 365 -38.28 -12.71 -19.08
CA GLU A 365 -39.47 -12.06 -18.54
C GLU A 365 -39.30 -10.53 -18.42
N TYR A 366 -38.10 -10.06 -18.04
CA TYR A 366 -37.91 -8.67 -17.62
C TYR A 366 -36.92 -7.85 -18.43
N VAL A 367 -36.08 -8.48 -19.28
CA VAL A 367 -34.97 -7.78 -19.95
C VAL A 367 -35.16 -7.82 -21.47
N PRO A 368 -36.02 -6.96 -22.03
CA PRO A 368 -36.39 -7.00 -23.45
C PRO A 368 -35.24 -6.67 -24.41
N MET A 369 -34.14 -6.10 -23.89
CA MET A 369 -32.94 -5.76 -24.67
C MET A 369 -32.03 -6.96 -24.94
N ILE A 370 -32.27 -8.10 -24.30
CA ILE A 370 -31.48 -9.32 -24.50
C ILE A 370 -32.41 -10.45 -24.90
N SER A 371 -32.14 -11.08 -26.05
CA SER A 371 -32.82 -12.33 -26.41
C SER A 371 -32.02 -13.54 -25.96
N VAL A 372 -32.69 -14.52 -25.35
CA VAL A 372 -32.10 -15.82 -25.05
C VAL A 372 -32.37 -16.78 -26.22
N ARG A 373 -31.31 -17.38 -26.76
CA ARG A 373 -31.36 -18.37 -27.84
C ARG A 373 -30.75 -19.69 -27.37
N THR A 374 -31.12 -20.77 -28.04
CA THR A 374 -30.48 -22.08 -27.84
C THR A 374 -29.88 -22.51 -29.17
N ARG A 375 -28.58 -22.74 -29.18
CA ARG A 375 -27.82 -23.14 -30.38
C ARG A 375 -26.91 -24.30 -30.04
N LYS A 376 -27.05 -25.41 -30.79
CA LYS A 376 -26.30 -26.66 -30.53
C LYS A 376 -26.41 -27.17 -29.08
N GLY A 377 -27.56 -26.93 -28.44
CA GLY A 377 -27.81 -27.35 -27.06
C GLY A 377 -27.33 -26.36 -25.98
N LEU A 378 -26.59 -25.30 -26.34
CA LEU A 378 -26.10 -24.29 -25.40
C LEU A 378 -26.98 -23.04 -25.43
N LYS A 379 -27.16 -22.41 -24.28
CA LYS A 379 -27.79 -21.08 -24.19
C LYS A 379 -26.83 -20.00 -24.67
N GLU A 380 -27.35 -19.05 -25.44
CA GLU A 380 -26.65 -17.85 -25.90
C GLU A 380 -27.53 -16.63 -25.63
N PHE A 381 -26.91 -15.51 -25.29
CA PHE A 381 -27.56 -14.23 -25.10
C PHE A 381 -27.23 -13.32 -26.30
N ARG A 382 -28.22 -12.65 -26.88
CA ARG A 382 -28.02 -11.71 -28.00
C ARG A 382 -28.59 -10.36 -27.64
N SER A 383 -27.74 -9.34 -27.61
CA SER A 383 -28.13 -7.96 -27.40
C SER A 383 -28.94 -7.44 -28.59
N ILE A 384 -29.99 -6.66 -28.31
CA ILE A 384 -30.85 -6.02 -29.28
C ILE A 384 -30.57 -4.53 -29.22
N ASN A 385 -29.97 -3.97 -30.27
CA ASN A 385 -29.64 -2.56 -30.33
C ASN A 385 -30.89 -1.67 -30.43
N GLU A 386 -30.72 -0.36 -30.22
CA GLU A 386 -31.84 0.61 -30.22
C GLU A 386 -32.63 0.65 -31.54
N ASN A 387 -31.99 0.27 -32.66
CA ASN A 387 -32.63 0.21 -33.97
C ASN A 387 -33.37 -1.13 -34.21
N GLY A 388 -33.42 -2.02 -33.21
CA GLY A 388 -34.04 -3.34 -33.31
C GLY A 388 -33.16 -4.41 -33.98
N GLY A 389 -31.91 -4.08 -34.30
CA GLY A 389 -30.93 -5.03 -34.83
C GLY A 389 -30.43 -5.98 -33.74
N VAL A 390 -30.37 -7.27 -34.06
CA VAL A 390 -29.92 -8.31 -33.11
C VAL A 390 -28.47 -8.65 -33.41
N PHE A 391 -27.63 -8.51 -32.39
CA PHE A 391 -26.23 -8.93 -32.45
C PHE A 391 -26.09 -10.45 -32.57
N SER A 392 -24.94 -10.92 -33.04
CA SER A 392 -24.71 -12.31 -33.46
C SER A 392 -23.93 -13.14 -32.44
N GLY A 393 -23.18 -12.50 -31.55
CA GLY A 393 -22.32 -13.02 -30.50
C GLY A 393 -22.94 -12.80 -29.11
N ASN A 394 -22.33 -13.43 -28.10
CA ASN A 394 -22.70 -13.13 -26.71
C ASN A 394 -22.19 -11.72 -26.40
N PRO A 395 -22.92 -10.90 -25.63
CA PRO A 395 -22.33 -9.71 -25.04
C PRO A 395 -21.17 -10.09 -24.11
N LEU A 396 -20.36 -9.11 -23.70
CA LEU A 396 -19.49 -9.29 -22.55
C LEU A 396 -20.37 -9.57 -21.32
N MET A 397 -20.32 -10.79 -20.81
CA MET A 397 -21.08 -11.21 -19.63
C MET A 397 -20.19 -11.07 -18.40
N LEU A 398 -20.63 -10.31 -17.40
CA LEU A 398 -19.89 -10.05 -16.17
C LEU A 398 -20.74 -10.40 -14.96
N VAL A 399 -20.09 -10.90 -13.91
CA VAL A 399 -20.63 -11.01 -12.56
C VAL A 399 -19.66 -10.34 -11.61
N ASP A 400 -20.04 -9.20 -11.03
CA ASP A 400 -19.15 -8.33 -10.24
C ASP A 400 -17.83 -8.03 -10.96
N GLY A 401 -17.90 -7.71 -12.26
CA GLY A 401 -16.70 -7.47 -13.08
C GLY A 401 -15.92 -8.72 -13.47
N MET A 402 -16.17 -9.89 -12.87
CA MET A 402 -15.56 -11.15 -13.32
C MET A 402 -16.16 -11.57 -14.68
N PRO A 403 -15.35 -11.79 -15.73
CA PRO A 403 -15.86 -12.22 -17.02
C PRO A 403 -16.35 -13.67 -16.99
N VAL A 404 -17.56 -13.88 -17.50
CA VAL A 404 -18.19 -15.19 -17.64
C VAL A 404 -18.19 -15.59 -19.11
N PHE A 405 -17.46 -16.65 -19.44
CA PHE A 405 -17.38 -17.15 -20.83
C PHE A 405 -18.38 -18.28 -21.12
N ASP A 406 -18.85 -18.99 -20.09
CA ASP A 406 -19.85 -20.05 -20.21
C ASP A 406 -21.27 -19.47 -20.06
N SER A 407 -21.92 -19.21 -21.20
CA SER A 407 -23.29 -18.68 -21.21
C SER A 407 -24.35 -19.68 -20.73
N ASP A 408 -24.09 -20.99 -20.79
CA ASP A 408 -25.04 -22.00 -20.32
C ASP A 408 -25.04 -22.09 -18.79
N GLN A 409 -23.84 -22.02 -18.20
CA GLN A 409 -23.67 -21.89 -16.76
C GLN A 409 -24.31 -20.60 -16.25
N LEU A 410 -24.11 -19.47 -16.92
CA LEU A 410 -24.78 -18.21 -16.54
C LEU A 410 -26.30 -18.32 -16.63
N ALA A 411 -26.82 -18.86 -17.73
CA ALA A 411 -28.26 -18.98 -17.95
C ALA A 411 -28.97 -19.84 -16.90
N SER A 412 -28.32 -20.89 -16.42
CA SER A 412 -28.85 -21.82 -15.41
C SER A 412 -28.63 -21.37 -13.96
N PHE A 413 -27.78 -20.36 -13.73
CA PHE A 413 -27.47 -19.86 -12.39
C PHE A 413 -28.67 -19.22 -11.70
N ASN A 414 -28.79 -19.41 -10.39
CA ASN A 414 -29.85 -18.80 -9.58
C ASN A 414 -29.47 -17.36 -9.16
N PRO A 415 -30.18 -16.32 -9.65
CA PRO A 415 -29.80 -14.92 -9.47
C PRO A 415 -30.22 -14.33 -8.12
N LYS A 416 -30.56 -15.14 -7.11
CA LYS A 416 -31.02 -14.66 -5.78
C LYS A 416 -30.06 -13.68 -5.11
N ASN A 417 -28.75 -13.86 -5.32
CA ASN A 417 -27.73 -12.99 -4.72
C ASN A 417 -27.35 -11.79 -5.61
N PHE A 418 -27.98 -11.65 -6.78
CA PHE A 418 -27.76 -10.50 -7.66
C PHE A 418 -28.73 -9.37 -7.31
N GLU A 419 -28.17 -8.19 -7.09
CA GLU A 419 -28.89 -6.96 -6.79
C GLU A 419 -29.42 -6.32 -8.08
N LYS A 420 -28.54 -6.12 -9.06
CA LYS A 420 -28.87 -5.43 -10.31
C LYS A 420 -28.25 -6.09 -11.53
N LEU A 421 -28.85 -5.80 -12.68
CA LEU A 421 -28.31 -6.09 -14.00
C LEU A 421 -28.20 -4.79 -14.81
N GLU A 422 -27.01 -4.51 -15.32
CA GLU A 422 -26.73 -3.41 -16.22
C GLU A 422 -26.51 -3.92 -17.64
N VAL A 423 -27.20 -3.31 -18.60
CA VAL A 423 -27.18 -3.73 -20.01
C VAL A 423 -26.74 -2.57 -20.90
N LEU A 424 -25.76 -2.86 -21.76
CA LEU A 424 -25.32 -2.01 -22.86
C LEU A 424 -25.63 -2.73 -24.18
N SER A 425 -26.48 -2.14 -25.01
CA SER A 425 -26.99 -2.75 -26.25
C SER A 425 -26.36 -2.16 -27.51
N ARG A 426 -25.08 -1.79 -27.41
CA ARG A 426 -24.26 -1.25 -28.50
C ARG A 426 -22.85 -1.83 -28.42
N LEU A 427 -22.07 -1.66 -29.49
CA LEU A 427 -20.68 -2.09 -29.51
C LEU A 427 -19.92 -1.47 -28.34
N PHE A 428 -19.32 -2.31 -27.53
CA PHE A 428 -18.49 -1.94 -26.41
C PHE A 428 -17.05 -2.27 -26.73
N TYR A 429 -16.18 -1.30 -26.55
CA TYR A 429 -14.75 -1.47 -26.77
C TYR A 429 -14.05 -1.50 -25.42
N LEU A 430 -13.44 -2.63 -25.10
CA LEU A 430 -12.59 -2.78 -23.92
C LEU A 430 -11.16 -2.98 -24.42
N ASN A 431 -10.33 -1.96 -24.21
CA ASN A 431 -9.04 -1.81 -24.89
C ASN A 431 -9.21 -1.90 -26.41
N ASP A 432 -8.64 -2.90 -27.06
CA ASP A 432 -8.72 -3.12 -28.50
C ASP A 432 -9.66 -4.27 -28.89
N ARG A 433 -10.47 -4.76 -27.93
CA ARG A 433 -11.49 -5.77 -28.18
C ARG A 433 -12.87 -5.14 -28.33
N GLU A 434 -13.59 -5.67 -29.30
CA GLU A 434 -14.98 -5.32 -29.58
C GLU A 434 -15.91 -6.39 -29.00
N PHE A 435 -16.89 -5.94 -28.23
CA PHE A 435 -17.96 -6.76 -27.68
C PHE A 435 -19.31 -6.27 -28.20
N GLU A 436 -20.17 -7.21 -28.57
CA GLU A 436 -21.51 -6.94 -29.08
C GLU A 436 -22.53 -6.68 -27.94
N GLY A 437 -22.20 -5.67 -27.12
CA GLY A 437 -22.93 -5.30 -25.91
C GLY A 437 -22.30 -5.82 -24.62
N VAL A 438 -22.90 -5.45 -23.50
CA VAL A 438 -22.48 -5.83 -22.14
C VAL A 438 -23.71 -6.26 -21.34
N MET A 439 -23.56 -7.33 -20.57
CA MET A 439 -24.49 -7.79 -19.56
C MET A 439 -23.71 -7.92 -18.25
N SER A 440 -23.88 -6.98 -17.33
CA SER A 440 -23.13 -6.93 -16.08
C SER A 440 -24.05 -7.10 -14.88
N PHE A 441 -23.94 -8.23 -14.19
CA PHE A 441 -24.62 -8.47 -12.93
C PHE A 441 -23.78 -7.92 -11.78
N SER A 442 -24.42 -7.24 -10.83
CA SER A 442 -23.81 -6.89 -9.56
C SER A 442 -24.49 -7.66 -8.43
N SER A 443 -23.70 -8.24 -7.53
CA SER A 443 -24.18 -8.87 -6.31
C SER A 443 -24.23 -7.86 -5.16
N TYR A 444 -25.01 -8.17 -4.13
CA TYR A 444 -25.12 -7.31 -2.93
C TYR A 444 -23.81 -7.10 -2.17
N GLN A 445 -22.84 -7.99 -2.35
CA GLN A 445 -21.60 -8.01 -1.59
C GLN A 445 -20.37 -7.74 -2.45
N SER A 446 -20.53 -7.49 -3.75
CA SER A 446 -19.41 -7.28 -4.68
C SER A 446 -18.39 -8.43 -4.63
N ASN A 447 -18.85 -9.67 -4.46
CA ASN A 447 -18.01 -10.86 -4.21
C ASN A 447 -18.40 -12.06 -5.09
N VAL A 448 -18.76 -11.79 -6.33
CA VAL A 448 -19.28 -12.71 -7.35
C VAL A 448 -20.61 -13.41 -7.00
N GLY A 449 -21.27 -13.05 -5.89
CA GLY A 449 -22.63 -13.51 -5.56
C GLY A 449 -22.80 -15.02 -5.44
N GLY A 450 -21.71 -15.77 -5.21
CA GLY A 450 -21.71 -17.24 -5.22
C GLY A 450 -21.67 -17.87 -6.61
N PHE A 451 -21.43 -17.09 -7.66
CA PHE A 451 -21.16 -17.63 -8.99
C PHE A 451 -19.86 -18.44 -8.98
N PRO A 452 -19.83 -19.64 -9.57
CA PRO A 452 -18.66 -20.50 -9.54
C PRO A 452 -17.47 -19.87 -10.27
N LEU A 453 -16.30 -19.92 -9.64
CA LEU A 453 -15.05 -19.51 -10.28
C LEU A 453 -14.67 -20.52 -11.38
N PRO A 454 -14.15 -20.06 -12.53
CA PRO A 454 -13.59 -20.95 -13.54
C PRO A 454 -12.46 -21.82 -12.96
N SER A 455 -12.39 -23.09 -13.35
CA SER A 455 -11.39 -24.04 -12.81
C SER A 455 -9.93 -23.66 -13.10
N ASN A 456 -9.71 -22.82 -14.11
CA ASN A 456 -8.43 -22.34 -14.60
C ASN A 456 -8.15 -20.88 -14.17
N ALA A 457 -9.02 -20.27 -13.37
CA ALA A 457 -8.81 -18.93 -12.83
C ALA A 457 -7.75 -18.96 -11.73
N PHE A 458 -7.01 -17.87 -11.58
CA PHE A 458 -6.06 -17.67 -10.50
C PHE A 458 -6.69 -16.74 -9.46
N PHE A 459 -6.87 -17.23 -8.23
CA PHE A 459 -7.41 -16.46 -7.11
C PHE A 459 -6.29 -16.07 -6.15
N THR A 460 -6.26 -14.80 -5.73
CA THR A 460 -5.35 -14.34 -4.66
C THR A 460 -6.08 -13.41 -3.70
N GLN A 461 -5.79 -13.57 -2.41
CA GLN A 461 -6.24 -12.68 -1.36
C GLN A 461 -5.08 -11.77 -0.98
N THR A 462 -5.09 -10.54 -1.49
CA THR A 462 -4.06 -9.54 -1.20
C THR A 462 -4.76 -8.22 -0.98
N PRO A 463 -4.73 -7.67 0.25
CA PRO A 463 -5.43 -6.44 0.55
C PRO A 463 -4.87 -5.27 -0.27
N GLY A 464 -5.78 -4.35 -0.58
CA GLY A 464 -5.50 -3.16 -1.35
C GLY A 464 -4.84 -2.03 -0.62
N ILE A 465 -5.02 -0.81 -1.15
CA ILE A 465 -4.63 0.41 -0.46
C ILE A 465 -5.48 0.51 0.80
N GLN A 466 -4.85 0.74 1.94
CA GLN A 466 -5.58 0.85 3.20
C GLN A 466 -6.54 2.04 3.17
N ILE A 467 -7.68 1.89 3.85
CA ILE A 467 -8.65 2.98 3.98
C ILE A 467 -8.02 4.11 4.80
N PRO A 468 -8.05 5.37 4.32
CA PRO A 468 -7.52 6.50 5.09
C PRO A 468 -8.14 6.58 6.49
N VAL A 469 -7.28 6.86 7.46
CA VAL A 469 -7.64 6.92 8.88
C VAL A 469 -7.75 8.37 9.32
N GLU A 470 -8.87 8.69 9.98
CA GLU A 470 -9.06 9.94 10.70
C GLU A 470 -8.87 9.70 12.20
N LEU A 471 -7.94 10.43 12.80
CA LEU A 471 -7.76 10.44 14.25
C LEU A 471 -8.89 11.24 14.92
N LEU A 472 -9.52 10.65 15.94
CA LEU A 472 -10.45 11.37 16.82
C LEU A 472 -9.72 12.09 17.96
N GLN A 473 -8.53 11.61 18.32
CA GLN A 473 -7.65 12.16 19.34
C GLN A 473 -6.19 11.97 18.92
N PRO A 474 -5.24 12.78 19.42
CA PRO A 474 -3.81 12.51 19.22
C PRO A 474 -3.45 11.09 19.65
N ILE A 475 -2.48 10.45 18.98
CA ILE A 475 -2.02 9.10 19.36
C ILE A 475 -1.34 9.08 20.75
N THR A 476 -1.08 10.28 21.28
CA THR A 476 -0.52 10.52 22.61
C THR A 476 -1.60 10.92 23.62
N ALA A 477 -2.89 10.88 23.28
CA ALA A 477 -3.95 11.17 24.25
C ALA A 477 -3.89 10.19 25.44
N ILE A 478 -4.16 10.71 26.63
CA ILE A 478 -4.26 9.89 27.84
C ILE A 478 -5.64 9.21 27.83
N PRO A 479 -5.73 7.87 27.88
CA PRO A 479 -7.01 7.18 27.91
C PRO A 479 -7.81 7.54 29.18
N GLU A 480 -9.09 7.88 29.01
CA GLU A 480 -9.95 8.23 30.16
C GLU A 480 -10.28 7.00 31.03
N ASP A 481 -10.50 5.83 30.42
CA ASP A 481 -11.05 4.64 31.09
C ASP A 481 -10.07 3.47 31.28
N ALA A 482 -8.87 3.52 30.68
CA ALA A 482 -7.92 2.40 30.67
C ALA A 482 -6.67 2.62 31.55
N GLY A 483 -6.56 3.79 32.20
CA GLY A 483 -5.34 4.23 32.86
C GLY A 483 -4.25 4.67 31.88
N ASP A 484 -3.28 5.43 32.40
CA ASP A 484 -2.18 5.97 31.58
C ASP A 484 -1.03 4.95 31.48
N TYR A 485 -1.03 4.08 30.46
CA TYR A 485 0.08 3.16 30.16
C TYR A 485 0.70 3.40 28.78
N ARG A 486 0.62 4.63 28.26
CA ARG A 486 1.11 4.95 26.91
C ARG A 486 2.63 4.81 26.81
N SER A 487 3.08 4.17 25.74
CA SER A 487 4.50 4.06 25.37
C SER A 487 5.04 5.27 24.61
N ILE A 488 4.15 6.17 24.17
CA ILE A 488 4.50 7.39 23.40
C ILE A 488 3.90 8.57 24.17
N LEU A 489 4.76 9.47 24.65
CA LEU A 489 4.34 10.61 25.46
C LEU A 489 4.15 11.89 24.66
N PHE A 490 4.90 12.02 23.57
CA PHE A 490 4.83 13.15 22.65
C PHE A 490 5.41 12.74 21.29
N TRP A 491 4.78 13.20 20.21
CA TRP A 491 5.29 13.03 18.85
C TRP A 491 4.82 14.23 18.02
N SER A 492 5.74 15.09 17.61
CA SER A 492 5.37 16.33 16.92
C SER A 492 4.90 16.14 15.48
N ALA A 493 5.16 14.98 14.86
CA ALA A 493 4.64 14.66 13.52
C ALA A 493 3.24 14.01 13.55
N ASP A 494 2.65 13.85 14.74
CA ASP A 494 1.22 13.55 14.87
C ASP A 494 0.39 14.69 14.25
N LYS A 495 -0.53 14.35 13.35
CA LYS A 495 -1.38 15.31 12.63
C LYS A 495 -2.24 16.20 13.55
N MET A 496 -2.52 15.74 14.77
CA MET A 496 -3.26 16.49 15.79
C MET A 496 -2.35 17.16 16.84
N SER A 497 -1.03 17.00 16.74
CA SER A 497 -0.06 17.66 17.62
C SER A 497 0.60 18.85 16.91
N GLU A 498 1.05 19.83 17.70
CA GLU A 498 1.84 20.96 17.20
C GLU A 498 3.28 20.88 17.73
N MET A 499 4.24 21.29 16.91
CA MET A 499 5.59 21.58 17.37
C MET A 499 5.55 22.60 18.52
N PRO A 500 6.34 22.41 19.59
CA PRO A 500 6.38 23.37 20.69
C PRO A 500 6.80 24.77 20.22
N LYS A 501 6.01 25.79 20.59
CA LYS A 501 6.24 27.20 20.22
C LYS A 501 7.44 27.84 20.93
N THR A 502 7.94 27.18 21.97
CA THR A 502 9.10 27.62 22.75
C THR A 502 10.13 26.49 22.78
N ASN A 503 11.36 26.79 23.19
CA ASN A 503 12.42 25.78 23.33
C ASN A 503 12.23 24.85 24.55
N SER A 504 10.98 24.64 24.95
CA SER A 504 10.57 23.75 26.03
C SER A 504 9.13 23.30 25.88
N PHE A 505 8.81 22.13 26.43
CA PHE A 505 7.46 21.61 26.59
C PHE A 505 7.39 20.70 27.80
N THR A 506 6.18 20.34 28.21
CA THR A 506 5.95 19.49 29.38
C THR A 506 5.07 18.31 29.02
N VAL A 507 5.42 17.13 29.53
CA VAL A 507 4.64 15.89 29.38
C VAL A 507 4.29 15.32 30.75
N THR A 508 3.12 14.67 30.83
CA THR A 508 2.70 13.90 32.01
C THR A 508 3.27 12.48 31.92
N ILE A 509 3.78 11.97 33.04
CA ILE A 509 4.42 10.66 33.15
C ILE A 509 3.38 9.55 33.35
N PRO A 510 3.42 8.46 32.55
CA PRO A 510 2.47 7.36 32.63
C PRO A 510 2.77 6.43 33.81
N ASN A 511 1.84 5.53 34.09
CA ASN A 511 2.01 4.37 34.96
C ASN A 511 2.73 3.20 34.25
N LEU A 512 3.85 3.49 33.58
CA LEU A 512 4.65 2.51 32.84
C LEU A 512 6.09 2.51 33.35
N PHE A 513 6.52 1.46 34.04
CA PHE A 513 7.76 1.46 34.83
C PHE A 513 8.99 1.06 34.01
N VAL A 514 9.26 1.82 32.96
CA VAL A 514 10.33 1.57 31.98
C VAL A 514 11.16 2.85 31.73
N PRO A 515 12.37 2.75 31.15
CA PRO A 515 13.09 3.92 30.70
C PRO A 515 12.41 4.53 29.46
N PHE A 516 12.36 5.85 29.45
CA PHE A 516 11.92 6.64 28.30
C PHE A 516 13.11 7.41 27.72
N GLU A 517 12.98 7.78 26.46
CA GLU A 517 13.91 8.60 25.70
C GLU A 517 13.18 9.81 25.12
N VAL A 518 13.85 10.95 25.19
CA VAL A 518 13.52 12.19 24.52
C VAL A 518 14.49 12.33 23.35
N GLU A 519 13.95 12.53 22.15
CA GLU A 519 14.72 12.81 20.95
C GLU A 519 14.29 14.16 20.38
N VAL A 520 15.26 15.03 20.10
CA VAL A 520 15.07 16.31 19.41
C VAL A 520 15.92 16.30 18.15
N ILE A 521 15.26 16.39 17.00
CA ILE A 521 15.90 16.40 15.68
C ILE A 521 15.93 17.85 15.19
N SER A 522 17.11 18.34 14.82
CA SER A 522 17.30 19.66 14.21
C SER A 522 18.07 19.56 12.91
N LYS A 523 17.91 20.55 12.03
CA LYS A 523 18.68 20.63 10.78
C LYS A 523 19.88 21.57 10.93
N SER A 524 21.07 21.07 10.59
CA SER A 524 22.29 21.88 10.51
C SER A 524 22.16 22.97 9.44
N PRO A 525 23.01 24.01 9.45
CA PRO A 525 23.04 25.00 8.36
C PRO A 525 23.26 24.40 6.96
N GLN A 526 23.87 23.21 6.90
CA GLN A 526 24.12 22.44 5.68
C GLN A 526 22.92 21.55 5.29
N GLY A 527 21.88 21.48 6.12
CA GLY A 527 20.67 20.70 5.90
C GLY A 527 20.70 19.27 6.48
N GLU A 528 21.80 18.87 7.12
CA GLU A 528 21.98 17.55 7.73
C GLU A 528 21.18 17.44 9.03
N GLU A 529 20.59 16.27 9.30
CA GLU A 529 19.89 16.02 10.56
C GLU A 529 20.89 15.82 11.72
N VAL A 530 20.63 16.51 12.82
CA VAL A 530 21.35 16.37 14.08
C VAL A 530 20.38 15.91 15.14
N ARG A 531 20.65 14.75 15.73
CA ARG A 531 19.80 14.11 16.74
C ARG A 531 20.40 14.33 18.12
N ASN A 532 19.60 14.90 19.02
CA ASN A 532 19.96 15.04 20.43
C ASN A 532 19.04 14.13 21.24
N LYS A 533 19.62 13.27 22.08
CA LYS A 533 18.86 12.29 22.88
C LYS A 533 19.15 12.42 24.36
N ALA A 534 18.12 12.26 25.19
CA ALA A 534 18.26 12.19 26.64
C ALA A 534 17.28 11.16 27.20
N SER A 535 17.69 10.39 28.21
CA SER A 535 16.83 9.36 28.82
C SER A 535 16.42 9.74 30.25
N PHE A 536 15.27 9.21 30.68
CA PHE A 536 14.81 9.29 32.06
C PHE A 536 14.08 8.01 32.47
N TRP A 537 13.96 7.80 33.78
CA TRP A 537 13.32 6.61 34.35
C TRP A 537 11.97 6.94 34.98
N VAL A 538 10.99 6.08 34.75
CA VAL A 538 9.74 6.05 35.51
C VAL A 538 9.86 4.98 36.59
N LYS A 539 9.75 5.37 37.86
CA LYS A 539 9.91 4.47 39.00
C LYS A 539 8.56 4.13 39.62
N LYS A 540 8.53 2.94 40.24
CA LYS A 540 7.46 2.55 41.15
C LYS A 540 7.69 3.23 42.49
N ASP A 541 6.63 3.81 43.05
CA ASP A 541 6.63 4.39 44.41
C ASP A 541 6.99 3.35 45.49
#